data_AF-U4KCP8-F1
#
_entry.id   AF-U4KCP8-F1
#
_cell.length_a   1.000
_cell.length_b   1.000
_cell.length_c   1.000
_cell.angle_alpha   90.00
_cell.angle_beta   90.00
_cell.angle_gamma   90.00
#
_symmetry.space_group_name_H-M   'P 1'
#
loop_
_entity.id
_entity.type
_entity.pdbx_description
1 polymer ?
#
loop_
_entity_poly.entity_id
_entity_poly.type
_entity_poly.pdbx_seq_one_letter_code
_entity_poly.pdbx_strand_id
1 'polypeptide(L)'
;MHKRSICPLANCLDLVGDKWTLIILRDMYLGKRRYAEFLESDESITTNILASRLKEMLESGLIDKRAYQEKPVRYEYFLRQPGKKLLPVVQAMSLWAEEHVQGCRIPPKSFYKLKPDELK
;
A
#
# COMPACT_ATOMS: atom_id res chain seq x y z
N MET A 1 4.69 14.57 12.95
CA MET A 1 4.60 14.78 11.50
C MET A 1 5.20 16.12 11.16
N HIS A 2 6.35 16.13 10.49
CA HIS A 2 6.97 17.36 10.00
C HIS A 2 6.16 17.85 8.78
N LYS A 3 5.56 19.05 8.86
CA LYS A 3 4.81 19.64 7.75
C LYS A 3 5.78 20.45 6.89
N ARG A 4 6.06 19.99 5.67
CA ARG A 4 6.93 20.70 4.72
C ARG A 4 6.29 21.96 4.15
N SER A 5 4.95 21.99 4.07
CA SER A 5 4.16 23.08 3.51
C SER A 5 2.73 23.09 4.07
N ILE A 6 1.99 24.18 3.88
CA ILE A 6 0.54 24.25 4.13
C ILE A 6 -0.28 23.47 3.09
N CYS A 7 0.32 23.13 1.93
CA CYS A 7 -0.36 22.40 0.86
C CYS A 7 -0.69 20.95 1.28
N PRO A 8 -1.97 20.54 1.34
CA PRO A 8 -2.35 19.19 1.73
C PRO A 8 -1.81 18.13 0.78
N LEU A 9 -1.77 18.42 -0.52
CA LEU A 9 -1.25 17.49 -1.53
C LEU A 9 0.26 17.27 -1.35
N ALA A 10 1.03 18.34 -1.08
CA ALA A 10 2.46 18.21 -0.82
C ALA A 10 2.74 17.32 0.40
N ASN A 11 2.01 17.53 1.50
CA ASN A 11 2.15 16.69 2.69
C ASN A 11 1.72 15.24 2.45
N CYS A 12 0.73 15.01 1.57
CA CYS A 12 0.33 13.67 1.16
C CYS A 12 1.45 12.99 0.35
N LEU A 13 2.06 13.70 -0.59
CA LEU A 13 3.16 13.18 -1.41
C LEU A 13 4.41 12.87 -0.59
N ASP A 14 4.67 13.63 0.48
CA ASP A 14 5.76 13.30 1.43
C ASP A 14 5.50 11.96 2.17
N LEU A 15 4.24 11.51 2.24
CA LEU A 15 3.85 10.28 2.93
C LEU A 15 3.71 9.08 1.98
N VAL A 16 3.11 9.28 0.81
CA VAL A 16 2.71 8.19 -0.10
C VAL A 16 3.15 8.41 -1.55
N GLY A 17 3.82 9.52 -1.85
CA GLY A 17 4.27 9.89 -3.19
C GLY A 17 5.55 9.20 -3.63
N ASP A 18 6.09 8.27 -2.83
CA ASP A 18 7.18 7.41 -3.28
C ASP A 18 6.67 6.30 -4.22
N LYS A 19 7.62 5.66 -4.92
CA LYS A 19 7.32 4.66 -5.96
C LYS A 19 6.58 3.42 -5.42
N TRP A 20 6.72 3.08 -4.15
CA TRP A 20 6.37 1.75 -3.62
C TRP A 20 5.20 1.76 -2.64
N THR A 21 5.01 2.83 -1.87
CA THR A 21 3.98 2.85 -0.82
C THR A 21 2.58 2.53 -1.35
N LEU A 22 2.16 3.17 -2.45
CA LEU A 22 0.85 2.89 -3.05
C LEU A 22 0.77 1.51 -3.72
N ILE A 23 1.89 0.96 -4.20
CA ILE A 23 1.97 -0.40 -4.76
C ILE A 23 1.78 -1.43 -3.64
N ILE A 24 2.44 -1.25 -2.51
CA ILE A 24 2.29 -2.13 -1.33
C ILE A 24 0.86 -2.05 -0.80
N LEU A 25 0.26 -0.85 -0.72
CA LEU A 25 -1.14 -0.71 -0.32
C LEU A 25 -2.10 -1.42 -1.29
N ARG A 26 -1.89 -1.28 -2.61
CA ARG A 26 -2.66 -2.02 -3.63
C ARG A 26 -2.59 -3.52 -3.38
N ASP A 27 -1.40 -4.03 -3.15
CA ASP A 27 -1.16 -5.44 -2.83
C ASP A 27 -1.90 -5.90 -1.58
N MET A 28 -1.93 -5.06 -0.53
CA MET A 28 -2.71 -5.33 0.68
C MET A 28 -4.22 -5.33 0.44
N TYR A 29 -4.73 -4.43 -0.41
CA TYR A 29 -6.15 -4.43 -0.82
C TYR A 29 -6.51 -5.70 -1.60
N LEU A 30 -5.55 -6.26 -2.32
CA LEU A 30 -5.69 -7.54 -3.04
C LEU A 30 -5.42 -8.76 -2.16
N GLY A 31 -5.20 -8.56 -0.85
CA GLY A 31 -5.19 -9.63 0.15
C GLY A 31 -3.80 -10.09 0.59
N LYS A 32 -2.71 -9.50 0.06
CA LYS A 32 -1.35 -9.81 0.55
C LYS A 32 -1.14 -9.23 1.95
N ARG A 33 -0.57 -10.03 2.85
CA ARG A 33 -0.35 -9.66 4.26
C ARG A 33 1.06 -10.00 4.74
N ARG A 34 1.87 -10.74 3.99
CA ARG A 34 3.17 -11.24 4.44
C ARG A 34 4.31 -10.69 3.58
N TYR A 35 5.48 -10.56 4.21
CA TYR A 35 6.69 -10.07 3.54
C TYR A 35 7.01 -10.82 2.24
N ALA A 36 6.92 -12.16 2.26
CA ALA A 36 7.17 -12.99 1.08
C ALA A 36 6.16 -12.73 -0.05
N GLU A 37 4.87 -12.54 0.27
CA GLU A 37 3.82 -12.27 -0.73
C GLU A 37 4.05 -10.93 -1.45
N PHE A 38 4.61 -9.93 -0.75
CA PHE A 38 4.99 -8.65 -1.36
C PHE A 38 6.20 -8.78 -2.28
N LEU A 39 7.18 -9.64 -1.95
CA LEU A 39 8.32 -9.93 -2.83
C LEU A 39 7.91 -10.67 -4.10
N GLU A 40 6.86 -11.50 -4.01
CA GLU A 40 6.27 -12.21 -5.14
C GLU A 40 5.38 -11.32 -6.02
N SER A 41 5.32 -9.99 -5.77
CA SER A 41 4.60 -9.08 -6.65
C SER A 41 5.29 -8.89 -8.00
N ASP A 42 4.48 -8.68 -9.03
CA ASP A 42 4.92 -8.44 -10.41
C ASP A 42 5.93 -7.29 -10.52
N GLU A 43 5.84 -6.27 -9.65
CA GLU A 43 6.71 -5.09 -9.66
C GLU A 43 8.12 -5.35 -9.11
N SER A 44 8.40 -6.57 -8.61
CA SER A 44 9.75 -7.02 -8.26
C SER A 44 10.49 -6.08 -7.28
N ILE A 45 9.83 -5.68 -6.19
CA ILE A 45 10.45 -4.85 -5.15
C ILE A 45 11.61 -5.60 -4.48
N THR A 46 12.75 -4.94 -4.29
CA THR A 46 13.90 -5.56 -3.61
C THR A 46 13.69 -5.63 -2.10
N THR A 47 14.32 -6.60 -1.44
CA THR A 47 14.17 -6.85 0.00
C THR A 47 14.49 -5.63 0.86
N ASN A 48 15.60 -4.94 0.58
CA ASN A 48 16.03 -3.75 1.33
C ASN A 48 15.01 -2.61 1.20
N ILE A 49 14.48 -2.39 -0.01
CA ILE A 49 13.50 -1.33 -0.25
C ILE A 49 12.16 -1.68 0.40
N LEU A 50 11.69 -2.92 0.26
CA LEU A 50 10.47 -3.39 0.92
C LEU A 50 10.57 -3.24 2.44
N ALA A 51 11.69 -3.62 3.05
CA ALA A 51 11.90 -3.50 4.49
C ALA A 51 11.85 -2.02 4.94
N SER A 52 12.51 -1.11 4.22
CA SER A 52 12.45 0.34 4.51
C SER A 52 11.03 0.87 4.40
N ARG A 53 10.32 0.54 3.31
CA ARG A 53 8.96 1.03 3.06
C ARG A 53 7.98 0.53 4.10
N LEU A 54 8.00 -0.76 4.44
CA LEU A 54 7.14 -1.31 5.50
C LEU A 54 7.43 -0.66 6.85
N LYS A 55 8.69 -0.35 7.16
CA LYS A 55 9.04 0.38 8.38
C LYS A 55 8.42 1.79 8.39
N GLU A 56 8.57 2.55 7.31
CA GLU A 56 8.02 3.90 7.19
C GLU A 56 6.47 3.90 7.21
N MET A 57 5.83 2.89 6.60
CA MET A 57 4.38 2.72 6.64
C MET A 57 3.85 2.36 8.04
N LEU A 58 4.62 1.62 8.84
CA LEU A 58 4.32 1.36 10.25
C LEU A 58 4.45 2.64 11.08
N GLU A 59 5.54 3.39 10.91
CA GLU A 59 5.81 4.64 11.65
C GLU A 59 4.77 5.73 11.34
N SER A 60 4.29 5.79 10.10
CA SER A 60 3.22 6.69 9.68
C SER A 60 1.81 6.25 10.10
N GLY A 61 1.66 5.01 10.57
CA GLY A 61 0.37 4.45 10.97
C GLY A 61 -0.57 4.17 9.79
N LEU A 62 -0.03 3.99 8.58
CA LEU A 62 -0.79 3.48 7.43
C LEU A 62 -1.12 2.00 7.62
N ILE A 63 -0.16 1.25 8.18
CA ILE A 63 -0.27 -0.17 8.45
C ILE A 63 0.15 -0.46 9.89
N ASP A 64 -0.12 -1.67 10.33
CA ASP A 64 0.36 -2.25 11.57
C ASP A 64 0.79 -3.70 11.32
N LYS A 65 1.49 -4.33 12.27
CA LYS A 65 1.90 -5.72 12.18
C LYS A 65 1.54 -6.48 13.45
N ARG A 66 1.18 -7.75 13.30
CA ARG A 66 0.96 -8.67 14.42
C ARG A 66 1.63 -10.00 14.18
N ALA A 67 2.09 -10.64 15.25
CA ALA A 67 2.59 -12.00 15.17
C ALA A 67 1.42 -12.95 14.89
N TYR A 68 1.58 -13.85 13.92
CA TYR A 68 0.63 -14.95 13.67
C TYR A 68 1.21 -16.31 14.05
N GLN A 69 2.51 -16.36 14.36
CA GLN A 69 3.25 -17.54 14.79
C GLN A 69 4.34 -17.08 15.76
N GLU A 70 4.61 -17.83 16.82
CA GLU A 70 5.58 -17.45 17.85
C GLU A 70 6.94 -18.16 17.74
N LYS A 71 7.01 -19.33 17.07
CA LYS A 71 8.24 -20.14 16.98
C LYS A 71 8.44 -20.78 15.58
N PRO A 72 9.32 -20.24 14.71
CA PRO A 72 9.91 -18.89 14.79
C PRO A 72 8.83 -17.81 14.71
N VAL A 73 9.10 -16.63 15.26
CA VAL A 73 8.14 -15.52 15.21
C VAL A 73 7.91 -15.11 13.75
N ARG A 74 6.65 -15.06 13.32
CA ARG A 74 6.28 -14.56 11.98
C ARG A 74 5.20 -13.49 12.10
N TYR A 75 5.37 -12.44 11.30
CA TYR A 75 4.48 -11.30 11.28
C TYR A 75 3.63 -11.28 10.02
N GLU A 76 2.40 -10.82 10.17
CA GLU A 76 1.57 -10.34 9.08
C GLU A 76 1.29 -8.85 9.27
N TYR A 77 1.09 -8.16 8.15
CA TYR A 77 0.78 -6.74 8.07
C TYR A 77 -0.71 -6.57 7.81
N PHE A 78 -1.28 -5.52 8.37
CA PHE A 78 -2.69 -5.17 8.17
C PHE A 78 -2.87 -3.67 8.07
N LEU A 79 -3.94 -3.27 7.39
CA LEU A 79 -4.21 -1.85 7.14
C LEU A 79 -4.79 -1.19 8.40
N ARG A 80 -4.30 -0.01 8.73
CA ARG A 80 -4.99 0.87 9.69
C ARG A 80 -5.96 1.78 8.96
N GLN A 81 -6.81 2.49 9.70
CA GLN A 81 -7.82 3.39 9.09
C GLN A 81 -7.23 4.40 8.09
N PRO A 82 -6.08 5.06 8.35
CA PRO A 82 -5.46 5.92 7.33
C PRO A 82 -5.10 5.18 6.04
N GLY A 83 -4.53 3.97 6.16
CA GLY A 83 -4.24 3.10 5.02
C GLY A 83 -5.50 2.72 4.25
N LYS A 84 -6.55 2.23 4.93
CA LYS A 84 -7.83 1.87 4.29
C LYS A 84 -8.45 3.03 3.52
N LYS A 85 -8.37 4.25 4.06
CA LYS A 85 -8.92 5.47 3.42
C LYS A 85 -8.15 5.94 2.19
N LEU A 86 -6.97 5.38 1.90
CA LEU A 86 -6.25 5.66 0.65
C LEU A 86 -6.74 4.83 -0.54
N LEU A 87 -7.57 3.81 -0.31
CA LEU A 87 -8.08 2.95 -1.40
C LEU A 87 -8.69 3.76 -2.58
N PRO A 88 -9.57 4.76 -2.37
CA PRO A 88 -10.14 5.53 -3.47
C PRO A 88 -9.09 6.31 -4.27
N VAL A 89 -8.01 6.77 -3.63
CA VAL A 89 -6.90 7.46 -4.31
C VAL A 89 -6.15 6.49 -5.20
N VAL A 90 -5.85 5.28 -4.69
CA VAL A 90 -5.18 4.24 -5.49
C VAL A 90 -6.05 3.81 -6.67
N GLN A 91 -7.35 3.61 -6.45
CA GLN A 91 -8.31 3.29 -7.52
C GLN A 91 -8.36 4.39 -8.59
N ALA A 92 -8.43 5.66 -8.19
CA ALA A 92 -8.44 6.79 -9.13
C ALA A 92 -7.15 6.87 -9.95
N MET A 93 -5.99 6.66 -9.32
CA MET A 93 -4.70 6.61 -10.03
C MET A 93 -4.63 5.44 -11.01
N SER A 94 -5.16 4.26 -10.64
CA SER A 94 -5.22 3.09 -11.53
C SER A 94 -6.13 3.35 -12.74
N LEU A 95 -7.32 3.90 -12.52
CA LEU A 95 -8.25 4.25 -13.62
C LEU A 95 -7.63 5.27 -14.57
N TRP A 96 -7.01 6.32 -14.02
CA TRP A 96 -6.33 7.32 -14.84
C TRP A 96 -5.21 6.70 -15.68
N ALA A 97 -4.43 5.79 -15.10
CA ALA A 97 -3.36 5.09 -15.82
C ALA A 97 -3.90 4.14 -16.90
N GLU A 98 -5.01 3.44 -16.68
CA GLU A 98 -5.65 2.61 -17.71
C GLU A 98 -6.04 3.42 -18.96
N GLU A 99 -6.47 4.67 -18.78
CA GLU A 99 -6.89 5.54 -19.88
C GLU A 99 -5.70 6.18 -20.61
N HIS A 100 -4.61 6.49 -19.90
CA HIS A 100 -3.54 7.35 -20.43
C HIS A 100 -2.19 6.64 -20.65
N VAL A 101 -1.99 5.45 -20.08
CA VAL A 101 -0.73 4.71 -20.13
C VAL A 101 -0.92 3.41 -20.90
N GLN A 102 -0.19 3.26 -22.01
CA GLN A 102 -0.29 2.07 -22.86
C GLN A 102 0.37 0.85 -22.19
N GLY A 103 -0.21 -0.33 -22.42
CA GLY A 103 0.34 -1.60 -21.92
C GLY A 103 0.09 -1.86 -20.43
N CYS A 104 -0.74 -1.06 -19.77
CA CYS A 104 -1.13 -1.31 -18.39
C CYS A 104 -1.89 -2.63 -18.23
N ARG A 105 -1.49 -3.42 -17.24
CA ARG A 105 -2.30 -4.54 -16.75
C ARG A 105 -3.52 -3.97 -16.03
N ILE A 106 -4.71 -4.32 -16.50
CA ILE A 106 -5.98 -3.89 -15.90
C ILE A 106 -6.24 -4.70 -14.62
N PRO A 107 -6.37 -4.06 -13.44
CA PRO A 107 -6.80 -4.73 -12.21
C PRO A 107 -8.18 -5.38 -12.37
N PRO A 108 -8.49 -6.44 -11.62
CA PRO A 108 -9.81 -7.08 -11.70
C PRO A 108 -10.92 -6.09 -11.29
N LYS A 109 -12.11 -6.20 -11.90
CA LYS A 109 -13.27 -5.34 -11.57
C LYS A 109 -13.64 -5.34 -10.08
N SER A 110 -13.31 -6.40 -9.35
CA SER A 110 -13.48 -6.46 -7.90
C SER A 110 -12.66 -5.39 -7.16
N PHE A 111 -11.48 -5.05 -7.65
CA PHE A 111 -10.61 -4.03 -7.06
C PHE A 111 -11.30 -2.67 -6.99
N TYR A 112 -11.98 -2.26 -8.07
CA TYR A 112 -12.72 -0.99 -8.14
C TYR A 112 -14.05 -0.98 -7.35
N LYS A 113 -14.51 -2.15 -6.89
CA LYS A 113 -15.71 -2.28 -6.06
C LYS A 113 -15.43 -2.31 -4.57
N LEU A 114 -14.16 -2.52 -4.18
CA LEU A 114 -13.75 -2.53 -2.77
C LEU A 114 -14.08 -1.19 -2.10
N LYS A 115 -14.50 -1.26 -0.84
CA LYS A 115 -14.71 -0.08 0.02
C LYS A 115 -13.76 -0.12 1.22
N PRO A 116 -13.31 1.04 1.73
CA PRO A 116 -12.44 1.11 2.91
C PRO A 116 -12.95 0.32 4.12
N ASP A 117 -14.26 0.34 4.36
CA ASP A 117 -14.89 -0.31 5.52
C ASP A 117 -14.93 -1.84 5.42
N GLU A 118 -14.70 -2.40 4.23
CA GLU A 118 -14.69 -3.86 3.97
C GLU A 118 -13.28 -4.46 4.09
N LEU A 119 -12.24 -3.62 4.20
CA LEU A 119 -10.85 -4.03 4.28
C LEU A 119 -10.49 -4.55 5.68
N LYS A 120 -9.70 -5.63 5.75
CA LYS A 120 -9.24 -6.26 7.01
C LYS A 120 -7.94 -5.66 7.54
#